data_AF-A0A2V8DAZ2-F1
#
_entry.id   AF-A0A2V8DAZ2-F1
#
_cell.length_a   1.000
_cell.length_b   1.000
_cell.length_c   1.000
_cell.angle_alpha   90.00
_cell.angle_beta   90.00
_cell.angle_gamma   90.00
#
_symmetry.space_group_name_H-M   'P 1'
#
loop_
_entity.id
_entity.type
_entity.pdbx_description
1 polymer ?
#
loop_
_entity_poly.entity_id
_entity_poly.type
_entity_poly.pdbx_seq_one_letter_code
_entity_poly.pdbx_strand_id
1 'polypeptide(L)'
;MLDPKLAADKRADVQARMLGREVLDSGKFPDITFRSTAIEPAGAERWTVTGRLTIHGETRPATFSVVRQDGHYRGSAALKQRDFGIEPISIAGGTVKVKDELKVEFDIVALK
;
A
#
# COMPACT_ATOMS: atom_id res chain seq x y z
N MET A 1 6.43 -2.06 -5.67
CA MET A 1 7.87 -2.17 -5.94
C MET A 1 8.24 -1.33 -7.15
N LEU A 2 9.34 -0.56 -7.08
CA LEU A 2 9.94 0.12 -8.24
C LEU A 2 10.51 -0.92 -9.21
N ASP A 3 10.41 -0.68 -10.52
CA ASP A 3 10.97 -1.59 -11.53
C ASP A 3 12.50 -1.72 -11.32
N PRO A 4 13.01 -2.94 -11.03
CA PRO A 4 14.44 -3.15 -10.80
C PRO A 4 15.30 -2.82 -12.02
N LYS A 5 14.72 -2.71 -13.22
CA LYS A 5 15.40 -2.30 -14.46
C LYS A 5 15.54 -0.78 -14.61
N LEU A 6 14.92 0.02 -13.75
CA LEU A 6 15.04 1.49 -13.79
C LEU A 6 16.41 1.93 -13.24
N ALA A 7 17.07 2.92 -13.86
CA ALA A 7 18.35 3.47 -13.39
C ALA A 7 18.27 4.03 -11.95
N ALA A 8 19.39 4.00 -11.20
CA ALA A 8 19.40 4.28 -9.77
C ALA A 8 19.02 5.73 -9.40
N ASP A 9 19.52 6.69 -10.17
CA ASP A 9 19.14 8.11 -10.13
C ASP A 9 17.63 8.29 -10.31
N LYS A 10 17.05 7.63 -11.31
CA LYS A 10 15.61 7.67 -11.57
C LYS A 10 14.79 7.06 -10.43
N ARG A 11 15.28 6.01 -9.76
CA ARG A 11 14.61 5.45 -8.57
C ARG A 11 14.61 6.43 -7.41
N ALA A 12 15.72 7.15 -7.18
CA ALA A 12 15.81 8.16 -6.14
C ALA A 12 14.81 9.31 -6.38
N ASP A 13 14.71 9.78 -7.62
CA ASP A 13 13.74 10.82 -8.00
C ASP A 13 12.29 10.37 -7.77
N VAL A 14 11.95 9.13 -8.14
CA VAL A 14 10.61 8.58 -7.86
C VAL A 14 10.36 8.54 -6.37
N GLN A 15 11.30 8.04 -5.59
CA GLN A 15 11.12 7.93 -4.15
C GLN A 15 10.96 9.30 -3.49
N ALA A 16 11.75 10.30 -3.88
CA ALA A 16 11.62 11.66 -3.39
C ALA A 16 10.24 12.26 -3.72
N ARG A 17 9.74 12.04 -4.94
CA ARG A 17 8.40 12.50 -5.36
C ARG A 17 7.28 11.77 -4.60
N MET A 18 7.41 10.46 -4.41
CA MET A 18 6.46 9.64 -3.67
C MET A 18 6.33 10.07 -2.21
N LEU A 19 7.44 10.43 -1.56
CA LEU A 19 7.44 10.88 -0.16
C LEU A 19 7.02 12.34 -0.01
N GLY A 20 7.17 13.13 -1.06
CA GLY A 20 6.88 14.56 -1.09
C GLY A 20 5.40 14.89 -1.12
N ARG A 21 5.13 16.21 -1.11
CA ARG A 21 3.79 16.82 -1.02
C ARG A 21 2.84 16.45 -2.16
N GLU A 22 3.38 15.97 -3.27
CA GLU A 22 2.60 15.59 -4.46
C GLU A 22 1.93 14.22 -4.33
N VAL A 23 2.46 13.34 -3.46
CA VAL A 23 1.98 11.96 -3.36
C VAL A 23 1.62 11.58 -1.94
N LEU A 24 2.55 11.21 -1.06
CA LEU A 24 2.19 10.77 0.31
C LEU A 24 2.19 11.92 1.33
N ASP A 25 2.87 13.03 1.03
CA ASP A 25 3.14 14.14 1.95
C ASP A 25 3.55 13.62 3.35
N SER A 26 4.57 12.76 3.37
CA SER A 26 4.99 12.02 4.57
C SER A 26 5.42 12.92 5.74
N GLY A 27 5.77 14.18 5.48
CA GLY A 27 6.03 15.17 6.53
C GLY A 27 4.77 15.61 7.27
N LYS A 28 3.62 15.64 6.59
CA LYS A 28 2.31 16.00 7.16
C LYS A 28 1.50 14.78 7.59
N PHE A 29 1.60 13.67 6.87
CA PHE A 29 0.93 12.41 7.12
C PHE A 29 1.97 11.29 7.31
N PRO A 30 2.61 11.22 8.49
CA PRO A 30 3.73 10.31 8.72
C PRO A 30 3.30 8.83 8.75
N ASP A 31 2.03 8.58 9.06
CA ASP A 31 1.52 7.23 9.32
C ASP A 31 0.52 6.78 8.25
N ILE A 32 0.67 5.52 7.82
CA ILE A 32 -0.39 4.73 7.19
C ILE A 32 -0.96 3.82 8.27
N THR A 33 -2.27 3.91 8.52
CA THR A 33 -2.92 3.15 9.59
C THR A 33 -4.01 2.25 9.04
N PHE A 34 -4.11 1.04 9.58
CA PHE A 34 -5.21 0.13 9.30
C PHE A 34 -5.86 -0.30 10.62
N ARG A 35 -7.18 -0.19 10.70
CA ARG A 35 -7.97 -0.67 11.84
C ARG A 35 -9.03 -1.63 11.35
N SER A 36 -8.89 -2.92 11.68
CA SER A 36 -9.88 -3.94 11.36
C SER A 36 -11.24 -3.60 11.99
N THR A 37 -12.31 -3.89 11.25
CA THR A 37 -13.70 -3.77 11.69
C THR A 37 -14.42 -5.11 11.66
N ALA A 38 -14.00 -6.04 10.79
CA ALA A 38 -14.52 -7.40 10.72
C ALA A 38 -13.44 -8.38 10.27
N ILE A 39 -13.51 -9.61 10.77
CA ILE A 39 -12.65 -10.72 10.36
C ILE A 39 -13.56 -11.93 10.11
N GLU A 40 -13.53 -12.46 8.91
CA GLU A 40 -14.35 -13.59 8.48
C GLU A 40 -13.46 -14.76 8.07
N PRO A 41 -13.74 -16.00 8.51
CA PRO A 41 -13.02 -17.18 8.04
C PRO A 41 -13.24 -17.39 6.54
N ALA A 42 -12.17 -17.72 5.80
CA ALA A 42 -12.22 -17.98 4.36
C ALA A 42 -11.66 -19.37 4.00
N GLY A 43 -11.64 -20.28 4.98
CA GLY A 43 -11.08 -21.63 4.88
C GLY A 43 -10.02 -21.89 5.96
N ALA A 44 -9.38 -23.06 5.90
CA ALA A 44 -8.30 -23.40 6.81
C ALA A 44 -7.15 -22.40 6.67
N GLU A 45 -6.70 -21.84 7.80
CA GLU A 45 -5.62 -20.85 7.87
C GLU A 45 -5.82 -19.63 6.94
N ARG A 46 -7.07 -19.26 6.62
CA ARG A 46 -7.41 -18.16 5.72
C ARG A 46 -8.51 -17.27 6.29
N TRP A 47 -8.39 -15.97 6.06
CA TRP A 47 -9.35 -14.97 6.52
C TRP A 47 -9.55 -13.87 5.48
N THR A 48 -10.76 -13.32 5.48
CA THR A 48 -11.07 -12.02 4.88
C THR A 48 -11.11 -10.99 6.00
N VAL A 49 -10.21 -10.01 5.96
CA VAL A 49 -10.09 -8.96 6.98
C VAL A 49 -10.53 -7.64 6.38
N THR A 50 -11.67 -7.12 6.85
CA THR A 50 -12.19 -5.81 6.43
C THR A 50 -11.89 -4.77 7.51
N GLY A 51 -11.49 -3.58 7.09
CA GLY A 51 -11.18 -2.50 8.03
C GLY A 51 -11.15 -1.12 7.37
N ARG A 52 -10.80 -0.13 8.18
CA ARG A 52 -10.55 1.24 7.74
C ARG A 52 -9.06 1.43 7.52
N LEU A 53 -8.67 1.78 6.30
CA LEU A 53 -7.32 2.11 5.91
C LEU A 53 -7.22 3.63 5.75
N THR A 54 -6.20 4.23 6.35
CA THR A 54 -5.89 5.65 6.21
C THR A 54 -4.55 5.82 5.51
N ILE A 55 -4.55 6.55 4.39
CA ILE A 55 -3.35 6.91 3.62
C ILE A 55 -3.50 8.39 3.26
N HIS A 56 -2.44 9.20 3.45
CA HIS A 56 -2.47 10.64 3.17
C HIS A 56 -3.68 11.33 3.87
N GLY A 57 -3.94 11.00 5.13
CA GLY A 57 -5.07 11.55 5.89
C GLY A 57 -6.48 11.10 5.42
N GLU A 58 -6.61 10.50 4.24
CA GLU A 58 -7.88 10.00 3.71
C GLU A 58 -8.16 8.59 4.20
N THR A 59 -9.38 8.33 4.65
CA THR A 59 -9.78 7.05 5.23
C THR A 59 -10.83 6.35 4.37
N ARG A 60 -10.53 5.12 3.93
CA ARG A 60 -11.41 4.30 3.09
C ARG A 60 -11.57 2.88 3.65
N PRO A 61 -12.69 2.20 3.38
CA PRO A 61 -12.78 0.77 3.63
C PRO A 61 -11.80 0.01 2.74
N ALA A 62 -11.12 -0.98 3.31
CA ALA A 62 -10.23 -1.89 2.59
C ALA A 62 -10.43 -3.32 3.10
N THR A 63 -10.31 -4.28 2.19
CA THR A 63 -10.44 -5.70 2.47
C THR A 63 -9.16 -6.42 2.08
N PHE A 64 -8.56 -7.11 3.03
CA PHE A 64 -7.36 -7.92 2.84
C PHE A 64 -7.73 -9.40 2.85
N SER A 65 -7.26 -10.14 1.85
CA SER A 65 -7.19 -11.60 1.93
C SER A 65 -5.94 -11.98 2.70
N VAL A 66 -6.08 -12.77 3.75
CA VAL A 66 -5.01 -13.14 4.67
C VAL A 66 -4.87 -14.66 4.72
N VAL A 67 -3.65 -15.15 4.68
CA VAL A 67 -3.30 -16.56 4.87
C VAL A 67 -2.27 -16.67 5.98
N ARG A 68 -2.40 -17.70 6.81
CA ARG A 68 -1.36 -18.11 7.74
C ARG A 68 -0.56 -19.26 7.14
N GLN A 69 0.75 -19.06 7.06
CA GLN A 69 1.67 -20.04 6.50
C GLN A 69 3.01 -19.94 7.22
N ASP A 70 3.56 -21.08 7.64
CA ASP A 70 4.88 -21.15 8.30
C ASP A 70 5.01 -20.27 9.55
N GLY A 71 3.89 -20.02 10.26
CA GLY A 71 3.84 -19.15 11.44
C GLY A 71 3.70 -17.65 11.14
N HIS A 72 3.67 -17.27 9.86
CA HIS A 72 3.47 -15.90 9.40
C HIS A 72 2.02 -15.65 8.97
N TYR A 73 1.52 -14.44 9.18
CA TYR A 73 0.31 -13.94 8.57
C TYR A 73 0.68 -13.07 7.37
N ARG A 74 0.33 -13.53 6.17
CA ARG A 74 0.54 -12.79 4.93
C ARG A 74 -0.79 -12.35 4.37
N GLY A 75 -0.87 -11.11 3.92
CA GLY A 75 -2.08 -10.62 3.30
C GLY A 75 -1.83 -9.61 2.20
N SER A 76 -2.85 -9.43 1.35
CA SER A 76 -2.79 -8.45 0.28
C SER A 76 -4.14 -7.82 -0.01
N ALA A 77 -4.10 -6.57 -0.50
CA ALA A 77 -5.23 -5.85 -1.05
C ALA A 77 -4.80 -5.08 -2.30
N ALA A 78 -5.70 -4.95 -3.27
CA ALA A 78 -5.54 -4.01 -4.38
C ALA A 78 -6.35 -2.75 -4.08
N LEU A 79 -5.72 -1.60 -4.21
CA LEU A 79 -6.26 -0.28 -3.90
C LEU A 79 -6.03 0.66 -5.09
N LYS A 80 -6.74 1.79 -5.15
CA LYS A 80 -6.42 2.87 -6.08
C LYS A 80 -5.89 4.07 -5.31
N GLN A 81 -4.80 4.66 -5.80
CA GLN A 81 -4.21 5.86 -5.21
C GLN A 81 -5.22 7.01 -5.17
N ARG A 82 -6.01 7.17 -6.23
CA ARG A 82 -7.03 8.23 -6.33
C ARG A 82 -8.14 8.12 -5.29
N ASP A 83 -8.42 6.94 -4.76
CA ASP A 83 -9.42 6.79 -3.68
C ASP A 83 -8.95 7.48 -2.38
N PHE A 84 -7.64 7.69 -2.24
CA PHE A 84 -6.99 8.36 -1.11
C PHE A 84 -6.52 9.79 -1.44
N GLY A 85 -7.04 10.38 -2.52
CA GLY A 85 -6.69 11.76 -2.91
C GLY A 85 -5.30 11.92 -3.53
N ILE A 86 -4.64 10.81 -3.90
CA ILE A 86 -3.31 10.80 -4.49
C ILE A 86 -3.43 10.70 -6.01
N GLU A 87 -2.90 11.68 -6.73
CA GLU A 87 -2.86 11.64 -8.20
C GLU A 87 -1.62 10.87 -8.67
N PRO A 88 -1.76 9.86 -9.56
CA PRO A 88 -0.63 9.09 -10.06
C PRO A 88 0.36 9.97 -10.84
N ILE A 89 1.62 9.97 -10.40
CA ILE A 89 2.66 10.79 -11.02
C ILE A 89 3.20 10.16 -12.31
N SER A 90 3.67 11.03 -13.20
CA SER A 90 4.51 10.69 -14.35
C SER A 90 5.89 11.33 -14.17
N ILE A 91 6.95 10.56 -14.36
CA ILE A 91 8.33 11.05 -14.23
C ILE A 91 9.02 11.07 -15.60
N ALA A 92 10.15 11.77 -15.69
CA ALA A 92 11.01 11.83 -16.88
C ALA A 92 10.24 12.23 -18.16
N GLY A 93 9.42 13.29 -18.10
CA GLY A 93 8.68 13.79 -19.26
C GLY A 93 7.59 12.85 -19.78
N GLY A 94 7.13 11.88 -18.97
CA GLY A 94 6.03 10.97 -19.30
C GLY A 94 6.46 9.57 -19.74
N THR A 95 7.76 9.28 -19.81
CA THR A 95 8.28 7.95 -20.18
C THR A 95 7.97 6.88 -19.14
N VAL A 96 7.85 7.25 -17.86
CA VAL A 96 7.49 6.33 -16.78
C VAL A 96 6.24 6.86 -16.10
N LYS A 97 5.17 6.07 -16.16
CA LYS A 97 3.88 6.35 -15.52
C LYS A 97 3.68 5.39 -14.36
N VAL A 98 3.37 5.93 -13.20
CA VAL A 98 2.96 5.11 -12.05
C VAL A 98 1.50 4.71 -12.25
N LYS A 99 1.20 3.42 -12.02
CA LYS A 99 -0.19 2.93 -12.09
C LYS A 99 -0.99 3.45 -10.90
N ASP A 100 -2.25 3.79 -11.13
CA ASP A 100 -3.20 4.14 -10.08
C ASP A 100 -3.47 2.97 -9.13
N GLU A 101 -3.55 1.76 -9.68
CA GLU A 101 -3.67 0.54 -8.88
C GLU A 101 -2.38 0.25 -8.12
N LEU A 102 -2.52 0.07 -6.80
CA LEU A 102 -1.48 -0.28 -5.87
C LEU A 102 -1.84 -1.61 -5.20
N LYS A 103 -0.92 -2.57 -5.25
CA LYS A 103 -1.00 -3.78 -4.41
C LYS A 103 -0.29 -3.50 -3.09
N VAL A 104 -1.03 -3.59 -2.00
CA VAL A 104 -0.47 -3.61 -0.64
C VAL A 104 -0.28 -5.07 -0.25
N GLU A 105 0.89 -5.39 0.29
CA GLU A 105 1.22 -6.70 0.83
C GLU A 105 1.83 -6.52 2.22
N PHE A 106 1.53 -7.43 3.13
CA PHE A 106 2.18 -7.50 4.44
C PHE A 106 2.59 -8.93 4.75
N ASP A 107 3.62 -9.06 5.57
CA ASP A 107 4.08 -10.32 6.16
C ASP A 107 4.42 -10.03 7.63
N ILE A 108 3.66 -10.62 8.55
CA ILE A 108 3.74 -10.34 9.99
C ILE A 108 3.95 -11.64 10.76
N VAL A 109 4.91 -11.63 11.67
CA VAL A 109 5.08 -12.65 12.71
C VAL A 109 4.55 -12.09 14.02
N ALA A 110 3.62 -12.81 14.65
CA ALA A 110 3.18 -12.49 15.99
C ALA A 110 4.22 -13.02 17.00
N LEU A 111 4.92 -12.11 17.68
CA LEU A 111 5.71 -12.45 18.85
C LEU A 111 4.77 -12.58 20.04
N LYS A 112 4.97 -13.62 20.85
CA LYS A 112 4.20 -13.87 22.08
C LYS A 112 4.81 -13.09 23.24
#